data_AF-A0A564XZI7-F1
#
_entry.id   AF-A0A564XZI7-F1
#
_cell.length_a   1.000
_cell.length_b   1.000
_cell.length_c   1.000
_cell.angle_alpha   90.00
_cell.angle_beta   90.00
_cell.angle_gamma   90.00
#
_symmetry.space_group_name_H-M   'P 1'
#
loop_
_entity.id
_entity.type
_entity.pdbx_description
1 polymer ?
#
loop_
_entity_poly.entity_id
_entity_poly.type
_entity_poly.pdbx_seq_one_letter_code
_entity_poly.pdbx_strand_id
1 'polypeptide(L)'
;MNGLREILKTHKYLNKSRVCAFGWSYGGFTVANMLGHPDNDFLFCGVAVAPVTDFRLYDAAYTERFLGLYSENAHAYERTRISQLA
;
A
#
# COMPACT_ATOMS: atom_id res chain seq x y z
N MET A 1 -3.84 3.55 8.51
CA MET A 1 -4.05 5.00 8.27
C MET A 1 -4.30 5.85 9.53
N ASN A 2 -4.52 5.24 10.71
CA ASN A 2 -4.88 5.97 11.94
C ASN A 2 -3.84 7.03 12.39
N GLY A 3 -2.54 6.74 12.27
CA GLY A 3 -1.49 7.71 12.64
C GLY A 3 -1.55 9.00 11.83
N LEU A 4 -1.81 8.93 10.53
CA LEU A 4 -1.96 10.11 9.68
C LEU A 4 -3.23 10.90 10.02
N ARG A 5 -4.34 10.21 10.31
CA ARG A 5 -5.57 10.87 10.80
C ARG A 5 -5.29 11.66 12.08
N GLU A 6 -4.49 11.10 12.99
CA GLU A 6 -4.12 11.78 14.23
C GLU A 6 -3.24 13.01 13.97
N ILE A 7 -2.22 12.90 13.11
CA ILE A 7 -1.37 14.04 12.71
C ILE A 7 -2.23 15.18 12.15
N LEU A 8 -3.17 14.87 11.24
CA LEU A 8 -4.08 15.84 10.65
C LEU A 8 -5.09 16.42 11.65
N LYS A 9 -5.44 15.67 12.70
CA LYS A 9 -6.32 16.17 13.78
C LYS A 9 -5.58 17.14 14.69
N THR A 10 -4.34 16.82 15.06
CA THR A 10 -3.51 17.60 16.00
C THR A 10 -2.95 18.87 15.37
N HIS A 11 -2.51 18.81 14.10
CA HIS A 11 -1.86 19.92 13.43
C HIS A 11 -2.83 20.64 12.49
N LYS A 12 -3.56 21.63 13.02
CA LYS A 12 -4.63 22.35 12.28
C LYS A 12 -4.14 23.15 11.06
N TYR A 13 -2.85 23.43 10.97
CA TYR A 13 -2.24 24.12 9.83
C TYR A 13 -2.06 23.21 8.59
N LEU A 14 -2.24 21.89 8.73
CA LEU A 14 -2.18 20.96 7.60
C LEU A 14 -3.51 20.91 6.85
N ASN A 15 -3.44 21.03 5.52
CA ASN A 15 -4.62 20.92 4.67
C ASN A 15 -4.98 19.44 4.42
N LYS A 16 -6.06 18.98 5.07
CA LYS A 16 -6.54 17.60 4.99
C LYS A 16 -6.97 17.16 3.58
N SER A 17 -7.37 18.10 2.73
CA SER A 17 -7.83 17.83 1.36
C SER A 17 -6.70 17.77 0.34
N ARG A 18 -5.44 18.01 0.75
CA ARG A 18 -4.26 18.05 -0.13
C ARG A 18 -3.11 17.19 0.41
N VAL A 19 -3.44 15.99 0.84
CA VAL A 19 -2.44 15.01 1.30
C VAL A 19 -2.14 14.05 0.15
N CYS A 20 -0.87 13.90 -0.18
CA CYS A 20 -0.40 12.91 -1.14
C CYS A 20 0.66 12.01 -0.54
N ALA A 21 0.72 10.76 -1.01
CA ALA A 21 1.71 9.78 -0.57
C ALA A 21 2.77 9.54 -1.65
N PHE A 22 4.02 9.36 -1.24
CA PHE A 22 5.14 9.03 -2.12
C PHE A 22 5.88 7.84 -1.54
N GLY A 23 6.31 6.90 -2.39
CA GLY A 23 7.08 5.76 -1.94
C GLY A 23 7.79 5.03 -3.07
N TRP A 24 8.90 4.38 -2.73
CA TRP A 24 9.72 3.57 -3.63
C TRP A 24 9.73 2.11 -3.16
N SER A 25 9.78 1.13 -4.09
CA SER A 25 9.77 -0.31 -3.79
C SER A 25 8.56 -0.71 -2.92
N TYR A 26 8.76 -1.28 -1.73
CA TYR A 26 7.67 -1.60 -0.79
C TYR A 26 6.86 -0.34 -0.40
N GLY A 27 7.50 0.82 -0.36
CA GLY A 27 6.82 2.10 -0.19
C GLY A 27 5.88 2.40 -1.36
N GLY A 28 6.30 2.12 -2.60
CA GLY A 28 5.45 2.25 -3.78
C GLY A 28 4.27 1.27 -3.74
N PHE A 29 4.51 0.02 -3.35
CA PHE A 29 3.46 -0.97 -3.09
C PHE A 29 2.45 -0.45 -2.05
N THR A 30 2.95 0.13 -0.96
CA THR A 30 2.13 0.70 0.12
C THR A 30 1.31 1.89 -0.38
N VAL A 31 1.89 2.81 -1.15
CA VAL A 31 1.18 3.95 -1.74
C VAL A 31 0.04 3.48 -2.62
N ALA A 32 0.31 2.55 -3.54
CA ALA A 32 -0.72 2.03 -4.43
C ALA A 32 -1.84 1.31 -3.66
N ASN A 33 -1.48 0.53 -2.62
CA ASN A 33 -2.47 -0.09 -1.74
C ASN A 33 -3.33 0.95 -1.02
N MET A 34 -2.73 2.00 -0.46
CA MET A 34 -3.47 3.03 0.23
C MET A 34 -4.41 3.80 -0.70
N LEU A 35 -4.01 4.05 -1.95
CA LEU A 35 -4.84 4.77 -2.92
C LEU A 35 -6.09 3.97 -3.31
N GLY A 36 -5.96 2.66 -3.53
CA GLY A 36 -7.08 1.75 -3.87
C GLY A 36 -7.84 1.19 -2.66
N HIS A 37 -7.42 1.51 -1.43
CA HIS A 37 -8.09 0.96 -0.24
C HIS A 37 -9.49 1.59 -0.07
N PRO A 38 -10.53 0.83 0.28
CA PRO A 38 -11.89 1.36 0.45
C PRO A 38 -11.99 2.45 1.53
N ASP A 39 -11.18 2.35 2.58
CA ASP A 39 -11.13 3.36 3.66
C ASP A 39 -10.30 4.61 3.33
N ASN A 40 -9.83 4.77 2.08
CA ASN A 40 -9.11 5.98 1.67
C ASN A 40 -10.09 7.15 1.52
N ASP A 41 -10.04 8.10 2.47
CA ASP A 41 -10.91 9.28 2.49
C ASP A 41 -10.13 10.62 2.56
N PHE A 42 -8.79 10.58 2.53
CA PHE A 42 -7.96 11.78 2.63
C PHE A 42 -6.77 11.82 1.67
N LEU A 43 -6.33 10.70 1.08
CA LEU A 43 -5.25 10.77 0.08
C LEU A 43 -5.83 11.26 -1.23
N PHE A 44 -5.41 12.46 -1.60
CA PHE A 44 -5.77 13.09 -2.86
C PHE A 44 -5.00 12.49 -4.04
N CYS A 45 -3.72 12.17 -3.84
CA CYS A 45 -2.87 11.62 -4.89
C CYS A 45 -1.74 10.76 -4.32
N GLY A 46 -1.04 10.03 -5.18
CA GLY A 46 0.20 9.41 -4.77
C GLY A 46 1.10 9.00 -5.92
N VAL A 47 2.37 8.78 -5.57
CA VAL A 47 3.45 8.42 -6.48
C VAL A 47 4.07 7.11 -5.99
N ALA A 48 3.79 6.04 -6.72
CA ALA A 48 4.34 4.72 -6.46
C ALA A 48 5.49 4.44 -7.44
N VAL A 49 6.72 4.40 -6.92
CA VAL A 49 7.92 4.19 -7.75
C VAL A 49 8.44 2.77 -7.55
N ALA A 50 8.69 2.06 -8.65
CA ALA A 50 9.11 0.64 -8.65
C ALA A 50 8.30 -0.25 -7.67
N PRO A 51 6.95 -0.16 -7.63
CA PRO A 51 6.16 -0.95 -6.70
C PRO A 51 6.21 -2.44 -7.06
N VAL A 52 6.23 -3.31 -6.06
CA VAL A 52 5.85 -4.72 -6.27
C VAL A 52 4.33 -4.74 -6.49
N THR A 53 3.87 -5.12 -7.68
CA THR A 53 2.43 -5.15 -8.00
C THR A 53 1.78 -6.49 -7.79
N ASP A 54 2.59 -7.55 -7.81
CA ASP A 54 2.19 -8.93 -7.58
C ASP A 54 3.39 -9.68 -7.00
N PHE A 55 3.27 -10.15 -5.76
CA PHE A 55 4.35 -10.86 -5.10
C PHE A 55 4.67 -12.22 -5.73
N ARG A 56 3.79 -12.78 -6.56
CA ARG A 56 4.09 -13.99 -7.35
C ARG A 56 5.19 -13.77 -8.39
N LEU A 57 5.44 -12.50 -8.75
CA LEU A 57 6.45 -12.10 -9.73
C LEU A 57 7.74 -11.60 -9.08
N TYR A 58 7.81 -11.61 -7.74
CA TYR A 58 8.99 -11.20 -6.97
C TYR A 58 9.83 -12.40 -6.56
N ASP A 59 11.02 -12.17 -5.99
CA ASP A 59 11.90 -13.28 -5.63
C ASP A 59 11.30 -14.17 -4.52
N ALA A 60 11.56 -15.48 -4.61
CA ALA A 60 11.01 -16.47 -3.70
C ALA A 60 11.50 -16.28 -2.25
N ALA A 61 12.79 -15.97 -2.06
CA ALA A 61 13.39 -15.86 -0.73
C ALA A 61 12.73 -14.76 0.11
N TYR A 62 12.48 -13.59 -0.47
CA TYR A 62 11.73 -12.53 0.18
C TYR A 62 10.27 -12.92 0.34
N THR A 63 9.64 -13.35 -0.74
CA THR A 63 8.19 -13.52 -0.77
C THR A 63 7.71 -14.65 0.14
N GLU A 64 8.33 -15.82 0.06
CA GLU A 64 7.97 -16.99 0.87
C GLU A 64 8.27 -16.76 2.35
N ARG A 65 9.30 -15.97 2.68
CA ARG A 65 9.58 -15.59 4.06
C ARG A 65 8.44 -14.80 4.71
N PHE A 66 7.75 -13.95 3.95
CA PHE A 66 6.71 -13.05 4.50
C PHE A 66 5.28 -13.51 4.21
N LEU A 67 5.04 -14.18 3.08
CA LEU A 67 3.71 -14.66 2.69
C LEU A 67 3.54 -16.18 2.85
N GLY A 68 4.63 -16.93 3.09
CA GLY A 68 4.64 -18.39 3.05
C GLY A 68 4.67 -18.93 1.62
N LEU A 69 4.71 -20.25 1.49
CA LEU A 69 4.66 -20.92 0.19
C LEU A 69 3.32 -20.62 -0.51
N TYR A 70 3.37 -20.33 -1.81
CA TYR A 70 2.15 -20.06 -2.59
C TYR A 70 1.16 -21.23 -2.54
N SER A 71 1.65 -22.47 -2.57
CA SER A 71 0.84 -23.69 -2.47
C SER A 71 0.06 -23.80 -1.15
N GLU A 72 0.54 -23.16 -0.08
CA GLU A 72 -0.05 -23.22 1.25
C GLU A 72 -0.87 -21.97 1.58
N ASN A 73 -0.52 -20.82 0.98
CA ASN A 73 -1.12 -19.52 1.32
C ASN A 73 -1.40 -18.64 0.09
N ALA A 74 -1.94 -19.22 -0.98
CA ALA A 74 -2.30 -18.48 -2.21
C ALA A 74 -3.17 -17.23 -1.94
N HIS A 75 -4.01 -17.28 -0.91
CA HIS A 75 -4.86 -16.16 -0.51
C HIS A 75 -4.06 -14.93 -0.03
N ALA A 76 -2.88 -15.11 0.60
CA ALA A 76 -2.04 -13.98 0.98
C ALA A 76 -1.43 -13.28 -0.24
N TYR A 77 -1.07 -14.04 -1.27
CA TYR A 77 -0.61 -13.49 -2.55
C TYR A 77 -1.73 -12.74 -3.25
N GLU A 78 -2.95 -13.30 -3.29
CA GLU A 78 -4.08 -12.64 -3.95
C GLU A 78 -4.45 -11.31 -3.28
N ARG A 79 -4.53 -11.29 -1.94
CA ARG A 79 -4.81 -10.05 -1.18
C ARG A 79 -3.77 -8.95 -1.35
N THR A 80 -2.54 -9.29 -1.76
CA THR A 80 -1.46 -8.32 -1.95
C THR A 80 -1.33 -7.88 -3.41
N ARG A 81 -2.20 -8.33 -4.32
CA ARG A 81 -2.20 -7.88 -5.72
C ARG A 81 -2.88 -6.52 -5.85
N ILE A 82 -2.12 -5.55 -6.36
CA ILE A 82 -2.61 -4.17 -6.52
C ILE A 82 -3.79 -4.11 -7.51
N SER A 83 -3.79 -4.95 -8.55
CA SER A 83 -4.85 -4.94 -9.57
C SER A 83 -6.24 -5.33 -9.05
N GLN A 84 -6.34 -5.93 -7.87
CA GLN A 84 -7.62 -6.31 -7.25
C GLN A 84 -8.22 -5.19 -6.39
N LEU A 85 -7.51 -4.07 -6.21
CA LEU A 85 -7.93 -2.97 -5.35
C LEU A 85 -8.75 -1.89 -6.09
N ALA A 86 -8.96 -2.04 -7.40
CA ALA A 86 -9.68 -1.08 -8.25
C ALA A 86 -11.06 -1.60 -8.65
#